data_AF-A0A517VKJ6-F1
#
_entry.id   AF-A0A517VKJ6-F1
#
_cell.length_a   1.000
_cell.length_b   1.000
_cell.length_c   1.000
_cell.angle_alpha   90.00
_cell.angle_beta   90.00
_cell.angle_gamma   90.00
#
_symmetry.space_group_name_H-M   'P 1'
#
loop_
_entity.id
_entity.type
_entity.pdbx_description
1 polymer ?
#
loop_
_entity_poly.entity_id
_entity_poly.type
_entity_poly.pdbx_seq_one_letter_code
_entity_poly.pdbx_strand_id
1 'polypeptide(L)'
;MLQATRPARRFFILLILSFTLTAQLQLDAAEPLEKHWPVNQQIPLSQIDHSALDRLLRKYVDVRGLVNYKAWKATLEDRQALQNYLKHLSQADPNQPTTQSVKLAFWINAYTAVTLEGILQVYPTSSIRNHTAEVFGYNIWDDLPLIVGRKNYRLNQIEHEILRKSNEP
;
A
#
# COMPACT_ATOMS: atom_id res chain seq x y z
N MET A 1 -12.65 -81.35 16.63
CA MET A 1 -12.90 -81.13 18.07
C MET A 1 -12.45 -79.71 18.40
N LEU A 2 -13.35 -78.94 19.02
CA LEU A 2 -13.17 -77.68 19.76
C LEU A 2 -12.85 -76.36 19.01
N GLN A 3 -13.88 -75.51 19.11
CA GLN A 3 -14.01 -74.08 18.86
C GLN A 3 -12.96 -73.22 19.60
N ALA A 4 -12.62 -72.05 19.03
CA ALA A 4 -12.51 -70.82 19.80
C ALA A 4 -12.63 -69.58 18.90
N THR A 5 -13.72 -68.85 19.10
CA THR A 5 -14.03 -67.50 18.61
C THR A 5 -13.12 -66.44 19.24
N ARG A 6 -12.83 -65.32 18.55
CA ARG A 6 -13.20 -63.93 18.94
C ARG A 6 -12.60 -62.85 17.99
N PRO A 7 -13.14 -61.62 18.00
CA PRO A 7 -13.42 -60.86 16.78
C PRO A 7 -12.46 -59.69 16.49
N ALA A 8 -12.55 -59.24 15.24
CA ALA A 8 -12.46 -57.88 14.72
C ALA A 8 -11.41 -56.92 15.30
N ARG A 9 -10.52 -56.43 14.43
CA ARG A 9 -10.11 -55.02 14.43
C ARG A 9 -10.04 -54.50 13.00
N ARG A 10 -11.13 -53.87 12.57
CA ARG A 10 -11.14 -52.99 11.40
C ARG A 10 -10.18 -51.84 11.70
N PHE A 11 -9.03 -51.81 11.02
CA PHE A 11 -8.20 -50.61 11.02
C PHE A 11 -8.90 -49.57 10.13
N PHE A 12 -9.73 -48.74 10.75
CA PHE A 12 -10.10 -47.46 10.19
C PHE A 12 -8.83 -46.60 10.21
N ILE A 13 -8.17 -46.46 9.06
CA ILE A 13 -7.20 -45.38 8.87
C ILE A 13 -8.01 -44.10 8.80
N LEU A 14 -8.22 -43.46 9.95
CA LEU A 14 -8.55 -42.05 10.02
C LEU A 14 -7.27 -41.30 9.61
N LEU A 15 -7.16 -41.02 8.32
CA LEU A 15 -6.34 -39.91 7.83
C LEU A 15 -6.95 -38.65 8.42
N ILE A 16 -6.50 -38.27 9.61
CA ILE A 16 -6.67 -36.91 10.10
C ILE A 16 -5.81 -36.08 9.16
N LEU A 17 -6.45 -35.57 8.11
CA LEU A 17 -5.95 -34.45 7.35
C LEU A 17 -5.87 -33.31 8.38
N SER A 18 -4.72 -33.19 9.05
CA SER A 18 -4.39 -32.02 9.83
C SER A 18 -4.28 -30.90 8.81
N PHE A 19 -5.42 -30.32 8.48
CA PHE A 19 -5.51 -29.00 7.88
C PHE A 19 -5.01 -28.09 8.98
N THR A 20 -3.69 -27.95 9.10
CA THR A 20 -3.13 -26.85 9.86
C THR A 20 -3.71 -25.62 9.18
N LEU A 21 -4.65 -24.99 9.87
CA LEU A 21 -5.04 -23.62 9.62
C LEU A 21 -3.80 -22.78 9.91
N THR A 22 -2.83 -22.83 9.01
CA THR A 22 -2.00 -21.67 8.74
C THR A 22 -3.01 -20.64 8.28
N ALA A 23 -3.49 -19.83 9.23
CA ALA A 23 -3.96 -18.50 8.92
C ALA A 23 -2.82 -17.91 8.10
N GLN A 24 -3.00 -17.93 6.79
CA GLN A 24 -2.12 -17.27 5.86
C GLN A 24 -2.14 -15.83 6.35
N LEU A 25 -1.04 -15.40 6.96
CA LEU A 25 -0.73 -13.97 7.06
C LEU A 25 -0.50 -13.56 5.61
N GLN A 26 -1.61 -13.38 4.90
CA GLN A 26 -1.65 -12.75 3.61
C GLN A 26 -1.20 -11.34 3.90
N LEU A 27 0.10 -11.10 3.77
CA LEU A 27 0.66 -9.77 3.76
C LEU A 27 0.23 -9.19 2.41
N ASP A 28 -1.04 -8.79 2.32
CA ASP A 28 -1.60 -8.08 1.17
C ASP A 28 -0.98 -6.68 1.12
N ALA A 29 0.32 -6.61 0.88
CA ALA A 29 1.03 -5.38 0.60
C ALA A 29 0.64 -4.80 -0.78
N ALA A 30 0.00 -5.61 -1.63
CA ALA A 30 -0.42 -5.23 -2.99
C ALA A 30 -1.81 -4.56 -3.07
N GLU A 31 -2.70 -4.79 -2.10
CA GLU A 31 -4.14 -4.51 -2.26
C GLU A 31 -4.61 -3.02 -2.21
N PRO A 32 -3.93 -2.04 -1.57
CA PRO A 32 -4.43 -0.66 -1.57
C PRO A 32 -4.21 0.08 -2.88
N LEU A 33 -3.10 -0.23 -3.56
CA LEU A 33 -2.54 0.58 -4.64
C LEU A 33 -3.06 0.20 -6.02
N GLU A 34 -3.52 -1.05 -6.20
CA GLU A 34 -4.05 -1.56 -7.47
C GLU A 34 -5.59 -1.58 -7.54
N LYS A 35 -6.26 -0.98 -6.56
CA LYS A 35 -7.72 -0.98 -6.51
C LYS A 35 -8.33 -0.05 -7.57
N HIS A 36 -9.16 -0.62 -8.43
CA HIS A 36 -10.00 0.12 -9.37
C HIS A 36 -11.38 0.40 -8.76
N TRP A 37 -11.79 1.65 -8.74
CA TRP A 37 -13.12 2.05 -8.28
C TRP A 37 -14.07 2.23 -9.47
N PRO A 38 -15.30 1.69 -9.42
CA PRO A 38 -16.29 1.97 -10.45
C PRO A 38 -16.63 3.47 -10.44
N VAL A 39 -16.97 4.02 -11.61
CA VAL A 39 -17.14 5.48 -11.82
C VAL A 39 -18.12 6.10 -10.80
N ASN A 40 -19.18 5.39 -10.42
CA ASN A 40 -20.17 5.84 -9.44
C ASN A 40 -19.68 5.83 -7.97
N GLN A 41 -18.48 5.32 -7.70
CA GLN A 41 -17.83 5.33 -6.38
C GLN A 41 -16.59 6.24 -6.35
N GLN A 42 -16.26 6.88 -7.47
CA GLN A 42 -15.17 7.85 -7.52
C GLN A 42 -15.63 9.21 -7.00
N ILE A 43 -14.74 9.94 -6.36
CA ILE A 43 -15.03 11.23 -5.72
C ILE A 43 -14.16 12.36 -6.29
N PRO A 44 -14.60 13.62 -6.24
CA PRO A 44 -13.76 14.75 -6.61
C PRO A 44 -12.51 14.85 -5.73
N LEU A 45 -11.40 15.37 -6.25
CA LEU A 45 -10.17 15.57 -5.48
C LEU A 45 -10.40 16.43 -4.21
N SER A 46 -11.34 17.38 -4.27
CA SER A 46 -11.69 18.24 -3.14
C SER A 46 -12.34 17.51 -1.96
N GLN A 47 -12.79 16.27 -2.16
CA GLN A 47 -13.40 15.44 -1.11
C GLN A 47 -12.40 14.45 -0.49
N ILE A 48 -11.16 14.45 -0.95
CA ILE A 48 -10.11 13.62 -0.36
C ILE A 48 -9.68 14.24 0.97
N ASP A 49 -9.84 13.47 2.06
CA ASP A 49 -9.37 13.88 3.38
C ASP A 49 -7.89 13.54 3.57
N HIS A 50 -7.07 14.57 3.66
CA HIS A 50 -5.63 14.47 3.91
C HIS A 50 -5.25 14.39 5.40
N SER A 51 -6.23 14.45 6.33
CA SER A 51 -5.98 14.47 7.78
C SER A 51 -5.26 13.22 8.28
N ALA A 52 -5.49 12.06 7.65
CA ALA A 52 -4.81 10.82 8.00
C ALA A 52 -3.30 10.91 7.77
N LEU A 53 -2.89 11.46 6.62
CA LEU A 53 -1.47 11.69 6.32
C LEU A 53 -0.89 12.76 7.25
N ASP A 54 -1.58 13.88 7.48
CA ASP A 54 -1.11 14.94 8.38
C ASP A 54 -0.82 14.41 9.80
N ARG A 55 -1.71 13.57 10.36
CA ARG A 55 -1.48 12.93 11.67
C ARG A 55 -0.23 12.05 11.67
N LEU A 56 -0.03 11.25 10.63
CA LEU A 56 1.13 10.38 10.50
C LEU A 56 2.42 11.20 10.37
N LEU A 57 2.41 12.26 9.56
CA LEU A 57 3.55 13.16 9.40
C LEU A 57 3.91 13.84 10.72
N ARG A 58 2.93 14.38 11.47
CA ARG A 58 3.18 14.96 12.80
C ARG A 58 3.76 13.98 13.81
N LYS A 59 3.44 12.69 13.69
CA LYS A 59 3.94 11.63 14.57
C LYS A 59 5.36 11.21 14.23
N TYR A 60 5.72 11.18 12.95
CA TYR A 60 6.95 10.54 12.48
C TYR A 60 7.98 11.47 11.87
N VAL A 61 7.64 12.73 11.59
CA VAL A 61 8.54 13.71 11.00
C VAL A 61 8.94 14.74 12.05
N ASP A 62 10.25 14.91 12.24
CA ASP A 62 10.78 15.91 13.16
C ASP A 62 10.72 17.33 12.56
N VAL A 63 11.07 18.33 13.37
CA VAL A 63 11.08 19.75 12.97
C VAL A 63 12.09 20.07 11.85
N ARG A 64 13.00 19.15 11.52
CA ARG A 64 13.97 19.27 10.43
C ARG A 64 13.50 18.54 9.16
N GLY A 65 12.30 17.94 9.18
CA GLY A 65 11.77 17.15 8.07
C GLY A 65 12.31 15.72 8.03
N LEU A 66 12.99 15.24 9.07
CA LEU A 66 13.54 13.89 9.10
C LEU A 66 12.49 12.89 9.58
N VAL A 67 12.28 11.83 8.80
CA VAL A 67 11.30 10.79 9.08
C VAL A 67 11.90 9.67 9.95
N ASN A 68 11.24 9.33 11.05
CA ASN A 68 11.59 8.19 11.89
C ASN A 68 11.04 6.87 11.32
N TYR A 69 11.61 6.43 10.19
CA TYR A 69 11.20 5.20 9.51
C TYR A 69 11.28 3.95 10.39
N LYS A 70 12.24 3.89 11.33
CA LYS A 70 12.36 2.77 12.26
C LYS A 70 11.11 2.62 13.13
N ALA A 71 10.68 3.71 13.76
CA ALA A 71 9.48 3.70 14.62
C ALA A 71 8.20 3.47 13.80
N TRP A 72 8.11 4.08 12.62
CA TRP A 72 6.94 3.91 11.75
C TRP A 72 6.83 2.47 11.25
N LYS A 73 7.93 1.88 10.78
CA LYS A 73 7.95 0.48 10.32
C LYS A 73 7.55 -0.52 11.40
N ALA A 74 7.83 -0.22 12.66
CA ALA A 74 7.51 -1.05 13.82
C ALA A 74 6.05 -0.94 14.28
N THR A 75 5.28 0.04 13.80
CA THR A 75 3.91 0.30 14.26
C THR A 75 2.89 -0.17 13.22
N LEU A 76 2.34 -1.37 13.41
CA LEU A 76 1.42 -2.00 12.45
C LEU A 76 0.19 -1.14 12.15
N GLU A 77 -0.42 -0.55 13.18
CA GLU A 77 -1.59 0.32 13.04
C GLU A 77 -1.31 1.52 12.12
N ASP A 78 -0.16 2.18 12.28
CA ASP A 78 0.20 3.33 11.46
C ASP A 78 0.62 2.95 10.03
N ARG A 79 1.14 1.74 9.84
CA ARG A 79 1.34 1.16 8.49
C ARG A 79 -0.01 0.98 7.81
N GLN A 80 -0.98 0.41 8.52
CA GLN A 80 -2.32 0.22 8.00
C GLN A 80 -3.03 1.56 7.74
N ALA A 81 -2.81 2.56 8.60
CA ALA A 81 -3.35 3.92 8.39
C ALA A 81 -2.81 4.56 7.09
N LEU A 82 -1.51 4.41 6.80
CA LEU A 82 -0.92 4.88 5.54
C LEU A 82 -1.51 4.15 4.33
N GLN A 83 -1.67 2.82 4.41
CA GLN A 83 -2.28 2.01 3.36
C GLN A 83 -3.75 2.39 3.10
N ASN A 84 -4.52 2.61 4.17
CA ASN A 84 -5.90 3.08 4.06
C ASN A 84 -5.98 4.46 3.41
N TYR A 85 -5.03 5.35 3.71
CA TYR A 85 -4.95 6.65 3.08
C TYR A 85 -4.61 6.57 1.58
N LEU A 86 -3.68 5.70 1.17
CA LEU A 86 -3.41 5.42 -0.25
C LEU A 86 -4.65 4.87 -0.98
N LYS A 87 -5.40 3.99 -0.32
CA LYS A 87 -6.68 3.50 -0.84
C LYS A 87 -7.75 4.60 -0.94
N HIS A 88 -7.72 5.59 -0.05
CA HIS A 88 -8.60 6.74 -0.13
C HIS A 88 -8.22 7.65 -1.30
N LEU A 89 -6.92 7.91 -1.51
CA LEU A 89 -6.42 8.61 -2.69
C LEU A 89 -6.88 7.95 -4.00
N SER A 90 -6.92 6.63 -4.06
CA SER A 90 -7.33 5.92 -5.28
C SER A 90 -8.81 6.08 -5.64
N GLN A 91 -9.64 6.58 -4.73
CA GLN A 91 -11.04 6.92 -5.01
C GLN A 91 -11.18 8.20 -5.84
N ALA A 92 -10.14 9.03 -5.94
CA ALA A 92 -10.24 10.30 -6.64
C ALA A 92 -10.43 10.10 -8.15
N ASP A 93 -11.29 10.91 -8.76
CA ASP A 93 -11.37 11.08 -10.22
C ASP A 93 -10.72 12.41 -10.65
N PRO A 94 -9.55 12.37 -11.29
CA PRO A 94 -8.78 13.56 -11.65
C PRO A 94 -9.43 14.37 -12.79
N ASN A 95 -10.47 13.83 -13.45
CA ASN A 95 -11.18 14.49 -14.54
C ASN A 95 -12.35 15.36 -14.05
N GLN A 96 -12.75 15.24 -12.78
CA GLN A 96 -13.81 16.09 -12.25
C GLN A 96 -13.32 17.55 -12.13
N PRO A 97 -14.19 18.54 -12.41
CA PRO A 97 -13.83 19.95 -12.28
C PRO A 97 -13.32 20.29 -10.87
N THR A 98 -12.16 20.94 -10.80
CA THR A 98 -11.56 21.39 -9.54
C THR A 98 -10.63 22.56 -9.77
N THR A 99 -10.25 23.26 -8.70
CA THR A 99 -9.27 24.35 -8.76
C THR A 99 -7.86 23.80 -8.92
N GLN A 100 -6.95 24.62 -9.47
CA GLN A 100 -5.55 24.23 -9.61
C GLN A 100 -4.88 23.96 -8.25
N SER A 101 -5.25 24.72 -7.21
CA SER A 101 -4.72 24.52 -5.85
C SER A 101 -5.14 23.18 -5.24
N VAL A 102 -6.40 22.76 -5.40
CA VAL A 102 -6.86 21.45 -4.93
C VAL A 102 -6.16 20.32 -5.68
N LYS A 103 -6.01 20.47 -7.01
CA LYS A 103 -5.28 19.49 -7.82
C LYS A 103 -3.83 19.35 -7.37
N LEU A 104 -3.14 20.47 -7.14
CA LEU A 104 -1.76 20.48 -6.69
C LEU A 104 -1.61 19.84 -5.29
N ALA A 105 -2.46 20.24 -4.33
CA ALA A 105 -2.46 19.68 -2.99
C ALA A 105 -2.66 18.15 -2.99
N PHE A 106 -3.59 17.66 -3.82
CA PHE A 106 -3.80 16.23 -3.99
C PHE A 106 -2.52 15.52 -4.47
N TRP A 107 -1.88 16.01 -5.53
CA TRP A 107 -0.72 15.35 -6.13
C TRP A 107 0.54 15.43 -5.25
N ILE A 108 0.75 16.53 -4.52
CA ILE A 108 1.83 16.62 -3.52
C ILE A 108 1.62 15.55 -2.44
N ASN A 109 0.40 15.49 -1.87
CA ASN A 109 0.09 14.52 -0.83
C ASN A 109 0.16 13.06 -1.34
N ALA A 110 -0.23 12.81 -2.59
CA ALA A 110 -0.10 11.50 -3.22
C ALA A 110 1.36 11.09 -3.42
N TYR A 111 2.20 12.01 -3.94
CA TYR A 111 3.63 11.79 -4.06
C TYR A 111 4.25 11.44 -2.70
N THR A 112 4.02 12.27 -1.69
CA THR A 112 4.54 12.05 -0.33
C THR A 112 4.13 10.68 0.22
N ALA A 113 2.85 10.31 0.12
CA ALA A 113 2.38 9.03 0.66
C ALA A 113 2.96 7.81 -0.07
N VAL A 114 3.05 7.86 -1.40
CA VAL A 114 3.64 6.77 -2.19
C VAL A 114 5.15 6.65 -1.90
N THR A 115 5.87 7.77 -1.77
CA THR A 115 7.29 7.77 -1.37
C THR A 115 7.48 7.14 0.01
N LEU A 116 6.66 7.51 0.99
CA LEU A 116 6.74 6.96 2.35
C LEU A 116 6.48 5.45 2.36
N GLU A 117 5.43 4.99 1.67
CA GLU A 117 5.12 3.56 1.61
C GLU A 117 6.24 2.77 0.92
N GLY A 118 6.76 3.27 -0.21
CA GLY A 118 7.89 2.63 -0.87
C GLY A 118 9.11 2.50 0.04
N ILE A 119 9.50 3.56 0.74
CA ILE A 119 10.65 3.50 1.67
C ILE A 119 10.37 2.52 2.81
N LEU A 120 9.15 2.49 3.34
CA LEU A 120 8.76 1.56 4.41
C LEU A 120 8.74 0.10 3.95
N GLN A 121 8.53 -0.18 2.66
CA GLN A 121 8.63 -1.53 2.11
C GLN A 121 10.08 -2.05 2.04
N VAL A 122 11.03 -1.16 1.74
CA VAL A 122 12.45 -1.52 1.57
C VAL A 122 13.34 -1.15 2.77
N TYR A 123 12.75 -0.63 3.85
CA TYR A 123 13.48 -0.27 5.06
C TYR A 123 14.06 -1.53 5.75
N PRO A 124 15.32 -1.54 6.22
CA PRO A 124 16.25 -0.41 6.25
C PRO A 124 16.94 -0.16 4.91
N THR A 125 17.04 1.12 4.54
CA THR A 125 17.84 1.57 3.40
C THR A 125 18.55 2.88 3.72
N SER A 126 19.74 3.08 3.14
CA SER A 126 20.51 4.32 3.30
C SER A 126 20.02 5.44 2.37
N SER A 127 19.36 5.09 1.25
CA SER A 127 18.85 6.07 0.29
C SER A 127 17.77 5.46 -0.59
N ILE A 128 16.69 6.22 -0.82
CA ILE A 128 15.68 5.88 -1.82
C ILE A 128 16.29 5.72 -3.23
N ARG A 129 17.39 6.43 -3.51
CA ARG A 129 18.09 6.40 -4.81
C ARG A 129 18.82 5.09 -5.08
N ASN A 130 18.90 4.19 -4.11
CA ASN A 130 19.52 2.87 -4.29
C ASN A 130 18.53 1.83 -4.85
N HIS A 131 17.24 2.17 -4.95
CA HIS A 131 16.18 1.28 -5.42
C HIS A 131 15.73 1.70 -6.81
N THR A 132 16.60 1.49 -7.80
CA THR A 132 16.43 1.92 -9.19
C THR A 132 16.71 0.77 -10.16
N ALA A 133 16.41 -0.47 -9.79
CA ALA A 133 16.71 -1.62 -10.63
C ALA A 133 15.89 -1.58 -11.93
N GLU A 134 16.55 -1.59 -13.09
CA GLU A 134 15.86 -1.46 -14.39
C GLU A 134 15.37 -2.81 -14.96
N VAL A 135 15.99 -3.92 -14.57
CA VAL A 135 15.75 -5.24 -15.18
C VAL A 135 15.36 -6.29 -14.15
N PHE A 136 16.15 -6.44 -13.08
CA PHE A 136 15.86 -7.38 -12.00
C PHE A 136 16.10 -6.70 -10.65
N GLY A 137 15.04 -6.54 -9.86
CA GLY A 137 15.07 -5.88 -8.56
C GLY A 137 13.88 -4.94 -8.40
N TYR A 138 13.81 -4.25 -7.27
CA TYR A 138 12.76 -3.27 -6.98
C TYR A 138 13.21 -1.86 -7.38
N ASN A 139 12.40 -1.19 -8.17
CA ASN A 139 12.52 0.22 -8.50
C ASN A 139 11.39 1.00 -7.83
N ILE A 140 11.70 1.73 -6.78
CA ILE A 140 10.69 2.49 -6.01
C ILE A 140 10.00 3.58 -6.84
N TRP A 141 10.65 4.08 -7.89
CA TRP A 141 10.15 5.17 -8.71
C TRP A 141 9.07 4.71 -9.67
N ASP A 142 9.12 3.43 -10.03
CA ASP A 142 8.27 2.85 -11.05
C ASP A 142 7.36 1.74 -10.49
N ASP A 143 7.83 0.88 -9.59
CA ASP A 143 7.15 -0.36 -9.21
C ASP A 143 6.03 -0.20 -8.18
N LEU A 144 5.74 1.03 -7.75
CA LEU A 144 4.68 1.33 -6.79
C LEU A 144 3.60 2.25 -7.40
N PRO A 145 2.73 1.74 -8.30
CA PRO A 145 1.71 2.54 -8.94
C PRO A 145 0.57 2.88 -7.99
N LEU A 146 0.19 4.16 -7.89
CA LEU A 146 -1.09 4.57 -7.32
C LEU A 146 -2.12 4.67 -8.45
N ILE A 147 -3.21 3.92 -8.35
CA ILE A 147 -4.33 4.09 -9.28
C ILE A 147 -5.14 5.32 -8.88
N VAL A 148 -5.37 6.25 -9.81
CA VAL A 148 -6.25 7.40 -9.62
C VAL A 148 -7.17 7.49 -10.84
N GLY A 149 -8.48 7.45 -10.61
CA GLY A 149 -9.47 7.24 -11.66
C GLY A 149 -9.31 5.87 -12.34
N ARG A 150 -8.77 5.85 -13.56
CA ARG A 150 -8.48 4.63 -14.35
C ARG A 150 -7.05 4.56 -14.86
N LYS A 151 -6.15 5.37 -14.30
CA LYS A 151 -4.75 5.45 -14.72
C LYS A 151 -3.83 5.11 -13.54
N ASN A 152 -2.77 4.38 -13.84
CA ASN A 152 -1.67 4.15 -12.91
C ASN A 152 -0.74 5.36 -12.91
N TYR A 153 -0.40 5.84 -11.73
CA TYR A 153 0.54 6.92 -11.51
C TYR A 153 1.69 6.42 -10.65
N ARG A 154 2.87 6.32 -11.27
CA ARG A 154 4.14 6.01 -10.61
C ARG A 154 4.78 7.31 -10.07
N LEU A 155 5.72 7.23 -9.12
CA LEU A 155 6.37 8.43 -8.56
C LEU A 155 6.99 9.29 -9.65
N ASN A 156 7.72 8.68 -10.59
CA ASN A 156 8.32 9.38 -11.73
C ASN A 156 7.29 10.17 -12.54
N GLN A 157 6.11 9.60 -12.76
CA GLN A 157 5.03 10.24 -13.52
C GLN A 157 4.40 11.38 -12.74
N ILE A 158 4.14 11.20 -11.45
CA ILE A 158 3.60 12.26 -10.60
C ILE A 158 4.56 13.45 -10.58
N GLU A 159 5.87 13.20 -10.41
CA GLU A 159 6.88 14.25 -10.37
C GLU A 159 7.02 14.98 -11.72
N HIS A 160 7.27 14.24 -12.81
CA HIS A 160 7.65 14.84 -14.09
C HIS A 160 6.47 15.28 -14.95
N GLU A 161 5.35 14.54 -14.91
CA GLU A 161 4.20 14.84 -15.77
C GLU A 161 3.21 15.79 -15.11
N ILE A 162 3.22 15.89 -13.78
CA ILE A 162 2.21 16.65 -13.03
C ILE A 162 2.84 17.80 -12.24
N LEU A 163 3.73 17.50 -11.28
CA LEU A 163 4.25 18.52 -10.35
C LEU A 163 5.18 19.51 -11.04
N ARG A 164 6.20 19.04 -11.77
CA ARG A 164 7.17 19.92 -12.45
C ARG A 164 6.55 20.82 -13.53
N LYS A 165 5.45 20.39 -14.15
CA LYS A 165 4.71 21.20 -15.13
C LYS A 165 3.83 22.27 -14.49
N SER A 166 3.61 22.19 -13.18
CA SER A 166 2.76 23.11 -12.42
C SER A 166 3.55 24.29 -11.80
N ASN A 167 4.83 24.47 -12.15
CA ASN A 167 5.74 25.52 -11.67
C ASN A 167 6.05 25.50 -10.16
N GLU A 168 5.91 24.34 -9.51
CA GLU A 168 6.45 24.12 -8.16
C GLU A 168 7.80 23.40 -8.28
N PRO A 169 8.89 23.92 -7.70
CA PRO A 169 10.21 23.30 -7.72
C PRO A 169 10.32 22.03 -6.85
#